data_AF-A0A849FY46-F1
#
_entry.id   AF-A0A849FY46-F1
#
_cell.length_a   1.000
_cell.length_b   1.000
_cell.length_c   1.000
_cell.angle_alpha   90.00
_cell.angle_beta   90.00
_cell.angle_gamma   90.00
#
_symmetry.space_group_name_H-M   'P 1'
#
loop_
_entity.id
_entity.type
_entity.pdbx_description
1 polymer ?
#
loop_
_entity_poly.entity_id
_entity_poly.type
_entity_poly.pdbx_seq_one_letter_code
_entity_poly.pdbx_strand_id
1 'polypeptide(L)'
;FNNCTYGTIAYDDNRGLSGVDGLKLECNNFDFDYRDILIMSTDADTTGGISQLQGIIGTESASNEFNNPDAGDDDDLNEYNLFNDLQNVSYVRYVSGANNDGLVEEHGNNSLSNSINLSSCQANIELEMENPNKNFDGIDYFAYQDTIAQLYQEYYLVVDGGQTESLLTNVITATLLDSGLIHEELMSHSPNLSDTVMLSAIQQEEAIPPHLLTEILSANPSAAKSRQIQDRLNQRLLPLLPHQRDSIDQGLYHFSEREVLESWIGHYRTKARFIKHRYFSELLHTHQDPFEGILNFSPAFMELVDYYLLTDLYLAVGRTQSARTFLESIPEEFELSESESSRHNELTICYDILIRQSKDRSDSLSTDEYSQLFDIHRFGDPMSKGLARSILRGKDEFLYHEPLTFPRLDDLLSEKRLHFTPPENDLEVFPNPASTSLTIQLEDSAPGVKQVLVFNSAGILVAQQLMLDEKTTILDVRALKAGQYAIVVLLESGIMFTERIHVLE
;
A
#
# COMPACT_ATOMS: atom_id res chain seq x y z
N PHE A 1 -0.22 -8.48 -20.51
CA PHE A 1 -0.04 -7.39 -21.48
C PHE A 1 1.02 -7.85 -22.46
N ASN A 2 0.85 -7.57 -23.75
CA ASN A 2 1.80 -8.04 -24.76
C ASN A 2 2.00 -7.01 -25.87
N ASN A 3 3.26 -6.69 -26.19
CA ASN A 3 3.67 -5.80 -27.26
C ASN A 3 3.00 -4.40 -27.21
N CYS A 4 2.89 -3.85 -26.01
CA CYS A 4 2.33 -2.53 -25.73
C CYS A 4 3.44 -1.50 -25.46
N THR A 5 3.19 -0.21 -25.74
CA THR A 5 4.11 0.86 -25.28
C THR A 5 4.16 0.96 -23.76
N TYR A 6 3.03 0.68 -23.10
CA TYR A 6 2.93 0.61 -21.65
C TYR A 6 1.99 -0.55 -21.32
N GLY A 7 2.40 -1.47 -20.45
CA GLY A 7 1.55 -2.55 -19.97
C GLY A 7 0.43 -2.02 -19.09
N THR A 8 0.78 -1.24 -18.06
CA THR A 8 -0.17 -0.57 -17.16
C THR A 8 0.28 0.87 -16.88
N ILE A 9 -0.67 1.79 -16.88
CA ILE A 9 -0.47 3.19 -16.46
C ILE A 9 -1.45 3.51 -15.34
N ALA A 10 -0.94 3.99 -14.22
CA ALA A 10 -1.72 4.55 -13.12
C ALA A 10 -1.48 6.06 -13.03
N TYR A 11 -2.56 6.84 -13.17
CA TYR A 11 -2.53 8.30 -13.09
C TYR A 11 -3.05 8.81 -11.76
N ASP A 12 -2.40 9.85 -11.24
CA ASP A 12 -2.85 10.65 -10.10
C ASP A 12 -3.06 9.80 -8.84
N ASP A 13 -4.25 9.86 -8.23
CA ASP A 13 -4.55 9.24 -6.95
C ASP A 13 -5.31 7.93 -7.09
N ASN A 14 -4.58 6.83 -6.94
CA ASN A 14 -5.13 5.47 -6.78
C ASN A 14 -4.69 4.88 -5.42
N ARG A 15 -4.29 5.73 -4.48
CA ARG A 15 -3.78 5.34 -3.17
C ARG A 15 -4.87 5.61 -2.12
N GLY A 16 -5.05 4.69 -1.18
CA GLY A 16 -5.92 4.94 -0.03
C GLY A 16 -5.25 5.86 0.98
N LEU A 17 -6.03 6.53 1.83
CA LEU A 17 -5.52 7.47 2.85
C LEU A 17 -4.43 6.89 3.75
N SER A 18 -4.53 5.59 4.07
CA SER A 18 -3.57 4.87 4.91
C SER A 18 -2.26 4.50 4.19
N GLY A 19 -2.19 4.67 2.86
CA GLY A 19 -1.11 4.14 2.01
C GLY A 19 -1.17 2.61 1.81
N VAL A 20 -1.64 1.88 2.83
CA VAL A 20 -1.85 0.42 2.81
C VAL A 20 -2.95 0.01 1.83
N ASP A 21 -3.97 0.86 1.69
CA ASP A 21 -5.08 0.66 0.78
C ASP A 21 -4.83 1.30 -0.60
N GLY A 22 -5.65 0.95 -1.59
CA GLY A 22 -5.57 1.49 -2.95
C GLY A 22 -5.38 0.42 -4.02
N LEU A 23 -5.02 0.87 -5.22
CA LEU A 23 -4.76 0.01 -6.37
C LEU A 23 -3.54 -0.87 -6.08
N LYS A 24 -3.72 -2.17 -6.26
CA LYS A 24 -2.64 -3.16 -6.25
C LYS A 24 -2.50 -3.76 -7.63
N LEU A 25 -1.28 -3.82 -8.13
CA LEU A 25 -0.91 -4.43 -9.39
C LEU A 25 -0.26 -5.75 -9.03
N GLU A 26 -1.05 -6.82 -9.02
CA GLU A 26 -0.61 -8.16 -8.65
C GLU A 26 -0.97 -9.15 -9.76
N CYS A 27 -0.17 -10.20 -9.91
CA CYS A 27 -0.43 -11.31 -10.82
C CYS A 27 -0.55 -10.95 -12.33
N ASN A 28 0.12 -9.89 -12.78
CA ASN A 28 0.15 -9.53 -14.21
C ASN A 28 1.32 -10.23 -14.92
N ASN A 29 1.09 -10.65 -16.15
CA ASN A 29 2.16 -11.10 -17.05
C ASN A 29 2.37 -10.02 -18.11
N PHE A 30 3.57 -9.44 -18.16
CA PHE A 30 4.01 -8.48 -19.16
C PHE A 30 4.95 -9.20 -20.13
N ASP A 31 4.73 -9.03 -21.44
CA ASP A 31 5.47 -9.73 -22.50
C ASP A 31 5.77 -8.80 -23.68
N PHE A 32 7.02 -8.42 -23.91
CA PHE A 32 7.45 -7.49 -24.97
C PHE A 32 6.83 -6.08 -24.92
N ASP A 33 6.43 -5.61 -23.74
CA ASP A 33 6.02 -4.22 -23.51
C ASP A 33 7.25 -3.29 -23.34
N TYR A 34 7.14 -2.02 -23.74
CA TYR A 34 8.24 -1.03 -23.61
C TYR A 34 8.48 -0.57 -22.16
N ARG A 35 7.38 -0.50 -21.39
CA ARG A 35 7.36 -0.31 -19.94
C ARG A 35 6.25 -1.17 -19.38
N ASP A 36 6.49 -1.88 -18.29
CA ASP A 36 5.48 -2.78 -17.72
C ASP A 36 4.50 -2.00 -16.85
N ILE A 37 5.03 -1.23 -15.90
CA ILE A 37 4.23 -0.44 -14.96
C ILE A 37 4.74 1.00 -14.94
N LEU A 38 3.81 1.94 -15.16
CA LEU A 38 4.05 3.37 -15.06
C LEU A 38 3.11 4.01 -14.04
N ILE A 39 3.67 4.67 -13.04
CA ILE A 39 2.95 5.41 -12.00
C ILE A 39 3.38 6.87 -12.07
N MET A 40 2.44 7.75 -12.41
CA MET A 40 2.73 9.15 -12.64
C MET A 40 1.53 10.04 -12.29
N SER A 41 1.78 11.32 -12.13
CA SER A 41 0.73 12.30 -11.90
C SER A 41 0.61 13.24 -13.10
N THR A 42 -0.59 13.73 -13.32
CA THR A 42 -0.87 14.86 -14.20
C THR A 42 -0.67 16.20 -13.49
N ASP A 43 -0.57 16.18 -12.16
CA ASP A 43 -0.36 17.33 -11.26
C ASP A 43 0.90 17.15 -10.38
N ALA A 44 1.76 18.18 -10.27
CA ALA A 44 3.07 18.06 -9.60
C ALA A 44 3.01 17.89 -8.06
N ASP A 45 1.87 18.18 -7.42
CA ASP A 45 1.72 18.28 -5.95
C ASP A 45 0.89 17.14 -5.33
N THR A 46 0.75 15.99 -6.01
CA THR A 46 -0.10 14.90 -5.50
C THR A 46 0.65 13.97 -4.53
N THR A 47 -0.02 13.60 -3.44
CA THR A 47 0.35 12.43 -2.62
C THR A 47 -0.21 11.13 -3.20
N GLY A 48 -0.55 11.13 -4.49
CA GLY A 48 -1.18 10.02 -5.18
C GLY A 48 -0.21 8.88 -5.44
N GLY A 49 -0.57 8.03 -6.39
CA GLY A 49 0.13 6.80 -6.74
C GLY A 49 -0.78 5.60 -6.58
N ILE A 50 -0.18 4.43 -6.38
CA ILE A 50 -0.88 3.18 -6.07
C ILE A 50 -0.66 2.81 -4.60
N SER A 51 -1.27 1.72 -4.14
CA SER A 51 -1.02 1.19 -2.79
C SER A 51 0.49 1.06 -2.53
N GLN A 52 0.92 1.49 -1.35
CA GLN A 52 2.32 1.50 -0.96
C GLN A 52 2.94 0.11 -0.94
N LEU A 53 2.15 -0.94 -0.70
CA LEU A 53 2.64 -2.29 -0.47
C LEU A 53 2.07 -3.24 -1.53
N GLN A 54 2.94 -3.71 -2.43
CA GLN A 54 2.60 -4.68 -3.48
C GLN A 54 3.14 -6.06 -3.07
N GLY A 55 2.24 -7.00 -2.72
CA GLY A 55 2.59 -8.24 -2.03
C GLY A 55 2.70 -8.10 -0.50
N ILE A 56 3.26 -9.13 0.14
CA ILE A 56 3.47 -9.24 1.59
C ILE A 56 4.97 -9.33 1.88
N ILE A 57 5.49 -8.37 2.65
CA ILE A 57 6.92 -8.28 2.93
C ILE A 57 7.41 -9.59 3.59
N GLY A 58 8.52 -10.12 3.08
CA GLY A 58 9.14 -11.35 3.55
C GLY A 58 8.40 -12.66 3.23
N THR A 59 7.18 -12.59 2.68
CA THR A 59 6.30 -13.78 2.55
C THR A 59 5.85 -14.05 1.12
N GLU A 60 5.09 -13.14 0.50
CA GLU A 60 4.42 -13.34 -0.79
C GLU A 60 4.79 -12.19 -1.75
N SER A 61 5.25 -12.50 -2.97
CA SER A 61 5.43 -11.46 -3.99
C SER A 61 4.09 -10.93 -4.50
N ALA A 62 4.14 -9.73 -5.07
CA ALA A 62 3.08 -9.22 -5.96
C ALA A 62 2.84 -10.14 -7.18
N SER A 63 3.76 -11.06 -7.46
CA SER A 63 3.62 -12.11 -8.47
C SER A 63 3.41 -11.61 -9.90
N ASN A 64 3.88 -10.39 -10.21
CA ASN A 64 3.93 -9.96 -11.61
C ASN A 64 5.18 -10.55 -12.29
N GLU A 65 4.99 -10.97 -13.54
CA GLU A 65 6.04 -11.40 -14.45
C GLU A 65 6.37 -10.21 -15.34
N PHE A 66 7.54 -9.61 -15.11
CA PHE A 66 8.03 -8.47 -15.87
C PHE A 66 8.80 -8.92 -17.11
N ASN A 67 8.87 -8.05 -18.12
CA ASN A 67 9.69 -8.29 -19.29
C ASN A 67 11.15 -8.45 -18.92
N ASN A 68 11.84 -9.37 -19.59
CA ASN A 68 13.29 -9.43 -19.52
C ASN A 68 13.87 -8.41 -20.52
N PRO A 69 14.51 -7.31 -20.07
CA PRO A 69 15.09 -6.32 -20.97
C PRO A 69 16.23 -6.91 -21.84
N ASP A 70 16.88 -8.00 -21.41
CA ASP A 70 18.00 -8.65 -22.13
C ASP A 70 17.56 -9.55 -23.31
N ALA A 71 16.25 -9.65 -23.61
CA ALA A 71 15.73 -10.60 -24.59
C ALA A 71 15.83 -10.15 -26.07
N GLY A 72 16.46 -9.02 -26.38
CA GLY A 72 16.65 -8.55 -27.76
C GLY A 72 17.91 -7.70 -27.94
N ASP A 73 18.64 -7.93 -29.04
CA ASP A 73 19.88 -7.26 -29.49
C ASP A 73 19.78 -5.71 -29.73
N ASP A 74 18.73 -5.03 -29.25
CA ASP A 74 18.56 -3.57 -29.34
C ASP A 74 18.61 -2.95 -27.92
N ASP A 75 19.84 -2.64 -27.51
CA ASP A 75 20.32 -2.10 -26.22
C ASP A 75 19.62 -0.84 -25.65
N ASP A 76 18.56 -0.29 -26.27
CA ASP A 76 18.06 1.07 -25.93
C ASP A 76 16.56 1.15 -25.56
N LEU A 77 15.77 0.07 -25.62
CA LEU A 77 14.31 0.20 -25.53
C LEU A 77 13.71 -0.07 -24.14
N ASN A 78 14.27 -0.92 -23.28
CA ASN A 78 13.64 -1.29 -22.00
C ASN A 78 14.52 -0.99 -20.77
N GLU A 79 14.96 0.26 -20.55
CA GLU A 79 15.78 0.59 -19.37
C GLU A 79 15.11 0.35 -17.99
N TYR A 80 13.77 0.29 -17.89
CA TYR A 80 13.06 0.07 -16.62
C TYR A 80 11.73 -0.68 -16.83
N ASN A 81 11.42 -1.64 -15.98
CA ASN A 81 10.11 -2.31 -15.93
C ASN A 81 9.10 -1.51 -15.10
N LEU A 82 9.53 -0.97 -13.96
CA LEU A 82 8.69 -0.23 -13.01
C LEU A 82 9.16 1.22 -12.90
N PHE A 83 8.31 2.17 -13.30
CA PHE A 83 8.57 3.60 -13.14
C PHE A 83 7.56 4.21 -12.17
N ASN A 84 8.04 4.93 -11.15
CA ASN A 84 7.19 5.61 -10.18
C ASN A 84 7.74 6.99 -9.78
N ASP A 85 7.06 8.05 -10.19
CA ASP A 85 7.42 9.43 -9.83
C ASP A 85 6.59 10.01 -8.66
N LEU A 86 5.75 9.17 -8.04
CA LEU A 86 4.85 9.56 -6.96
C LEU A 86 5.35 9.08 -5.59
N GLN A 87 4.44 8.77 -4.67
CA GLN A 87 4.78 8.25 -3.35
C GLN A 87 5.49 6.90 -3.45
N ASN A 88 6.37 6.59 -2.49
CA ASN A 88 7.13 5.34 -2.51
C ASN A 88 6.21 4.13 -2.61
N VAL A 89 6.58 3.17 -3.47
CA VAL A 89 5.96 1.86 -3.56
C VAL A 89 6.98 0.82 -3.14
N SER A 90 6.69 0.11 -2.05
CA SER A 90 7.42 -1.08 -1.66
C SER A 90 6.88 -2.27 -2.43
N TYR A 91 7.73 -2.83 -3.26
CA TYR A 91 7.37 -3.87 -4.22
C TYR A 91 8.05 -5.18 -3.84
N VAL A 92 7.26 -6.19 -3.48
CA VAL A 92 7.76 -7.51 -3.13
C VAL A 92 7.85 -8.36 -4.40
N ARG A 93 9.07 -8.59 -4.89
CA ARG A 93 9.35 -9.41 -6.09
C ARG A 93 9.65 -10.86 -5.74
N TYR A 94 9.52 -11.75 -6.72
CA TYR A 94 10.00 -13.12 -6.57
C TYR A 94 11.43 -13.26 -7.12
N VAL A 95 12.27 -14.03 -6.43
CA VAL A 95 13.62 -14.37 -6.94
C VAL A 95 13.75 -15.89 -7.02
N SER A 96 13.81 -16.43 -8.24
CA SER A 96 14.06 -17.86 -8.48
C SER A 96 15.58 -18.12 -8.52
N GLY A 97 16.08 -18.98 -7.62
CA GLY A 97 17.51 -19.27 -7.53
C GLY A 97 17.98 -20.19 -8.65
N ALA A 98 18.54 -19.62 -9.72
CA ALA A 98 19.62 -20.16 -10.56
C ALA A 98 19.81 -19.32 -11.84
N ASN A 99 18.77 -18.62 -12.29
CA ASN A 99 18.81 -17.68 -13.40
C ASN A 99 18.22 -16.35 -12.90
N ASN A 100 18.79 -15.23 -13.34
CA ASN A 100 18.21 -13.89 -13.19
C ASN A 100 16.90 -13.77 -13.98
N ASP A 101 15.94 -14.67 -13.78
CA ASP A 101 14.60 -14.53 -14.34
C ASP A 101 13.92 -13.38 -13.59
N GLY A 102 13.99 -12.19 -14.20
CA GLY A 102 13.26 -10.98 -13.81
C GLY A 102 14.00 -10.07 -12.84
N LEU A 103 15.16 -9.52 -13.23
CA LEU A 103 15.61 -8.27 -12.61
C LEU A 103 14.53 -7.21 -12.90
N VAL A 104 13.73 -6.87 -11.88
CA VAL A 104 12.86 -5.69 -11.96
C VAL A 104 13.78 -4.49 -12.01
N GLU A 105 13.96 -3.92 -13.20
CA GLU A 105 14.64 -2.64 -13.33
C GLU A 105 13.65 -1.54 -12.95
N GLU A 106 13.99 -0.76 -11.94
CA GLU A 106 13.10 0.25 -11.37
C GLU A 106 13.65 1.66 -11.52
N HIS A 107 12.73 2.62 -11.60
CA HIS A 107 13.04 4.03 -11.60
C HIS A 107 12.10 4.82 -10.68
N GLY A 108 12.68 5.79 -9.99
CA GLY A 108 11.95 6.70 -9.11
C GLY A 108 11.76 6.13 -7.70
N ASN A 109 10.64 6.47 -7.06
CA ASN A 109 10.38 6.19 -5.65
C ASN A 109 9.87 4.76 -5.45
N ASN A 110 10.77 3.78 -5.51
CA ASN A 110 10.44 2.39 -5.24
C ASN A 110 11.35 1.82 -4.14
N SER A 111 10.86 0.80 -3.43
CA SER A 111 11.64 0.03 -2.47
C SER A 111 11.45 -1.45 -2.78
N LEU A 112 12.51 -2.17 -3.14
CA LEU A 112 12.40 -3.59 -3.47
C LEU A 112 12.57 -4.47 -2.24
N SER A 113 11.67 -5.44 -2.11
CA SER A 113 11.82 -6.56 -1.20
C SER A 113 11.82 -7.87 -1.97
N ASN A 114 12.59 -8.84 -1.52
CA ASN A 114 12.55 -10.18 -2.08
C ASN A 114 11.58 -11.04 -1.29
N SER A 115 10.61 -11.65 -1.96
CA SER A 115 9.91 -12.83 -1.47
C SER A 115 10.66 -14.10 -1.87
N ILE A 116 10.48 -15.11 -1.04
CA ILE A 116 11.03 -16.44 -1.27
C ILE A 116 10.00 -17.40 -1.89
N ASN A 117 8.72 -17.01 -1.87
CA ASN A 117 7.62 -17.73 -2.50
C ASN A 117 7.15 -16.97 -3.73
N LEU A 118 7.12 -17.65 -4.86
CA LEU A 118 6.22 -17.26 -5.92
C LEU A 118 4.86 -17.61 -5.33
N SER A 119 4.04 -16.62 -4.98
CA SER A 119 2.61 -16.93 -4.96
C SER A 119 2.34 -17.41 -6.39
N SER A 120 1.95 -18.67 -6.55
CA SER A 120 1.84 -19.30 -7.87
C SER A 120 0.69 -18.65 -8.61
N CYS A 121 0.91 -17.44 -9.16
CA CYS A 121 -0.11 -16.47 -9.57
C CYS A 121 -1.47 -16.90 -9.04
N GLN A 122 -1.65 -16.89 -7.71
CA GLN A 122 -2.94 -17.24 -7.15
C GLN A 122 -3.89 -16.04 -7.33
N ALA A 123 -3.85 -15.43 -8.52
CA ALA A 123 -5.05 -15.11 -9.28
C ALA A 123 -6.01 -16.33 -9.42
N ASN A 124 -5.73 -17.45 -8.75
CA ASN A 124 -6.72 -18.29 -8.08
C ASN A 124 -7.61 -17.53 -7.05
N ILE A 125 -8.12 -16.36 -7.45
CA ILE A 125 -9.57 -16.10 -7.41
C ILE A 125 -10.37 -17.27 -8.06
N GLU A 126 -9.73 -18.18 -8.79
CA GLU A 126 -10.22 -19.54 -9.07
C GLU A 126 -10.64 -20.38 -7.86
N LEU A 127 -10.35 -20.00 -6.61
CA LEU A 127 -10.97 -20.70 -5.47
C LEU A 127 -12.52 -20.70 -5.50
N GLU A 128 -13.16 -19.90 -6.37
CA GLU A 128 -14.61 -19.89 -6.51
C GLU A 128 -15.15 -19.60 -7.92
N MET A 129 -14.35 -19.62 -8.99
CA MET A 129 -14.92 -19.51 -10.36
C MET A 129 -15.47 -20.86 -10.87
N GLU A 130 -14.99 -21.99 -10.36
CA GLU A 130 -15.42 -23.31 -10.83
C GLU A 130 -16.70 -23.85 -10.17
N ASN A 131 -17.21 -23.22 -9.10
CA ASN A 131 -18.45 -23.67 -8.47
C ASN A 131 -19.48 -22.54 -8.31
N PRO A 132 -20.27 -22.25 -9.37
CA PRO A 132 -21.41 -21.34 -9.28
C PRO A 132 -22.50 -21.77 -8.27
N ASN A 133 -22.35 -22.92 -7.61
CA ASN A 133 -23.23 -23.39 -6.54
C ASN A 133 -22.62 -23.29 -5.13
N LYS A 134 -21.41 -22.74 -4.95
CA LYS A 134 -20.91 -22.46 -3.61
C LYS A 134 -21.70 -21.27 -3.08
N ASN A 135 -22.61 -21.52 -2.13
CA ASN A 135 -23.30 -20.45 -1.43
C ASN A 135 -22.24 -19.55 -0.79
N PHE A 136 -22.22 -18.30 -1.22
CA PHE A 136 -21.43 -17.27 -0.59
C PHE A 136 -22.10 -16.92 0.75
N ASP A 137 -21.64 -17.53 1.83
CA ASP A 137 -22.21 -17.37 3.17
C ASP A 137 -21.51 -16.27 3.99
N GLY A 138 -20.53 -15.59 3.39
CA GLY A 138 -19.76 -14.53 4.04
C GLY A 138 -18.77 -15.04 5.10
N ILE A 139 -18.61 -16.36 5.30
CA ILE A 139 -17.71 -16.91 6.33
C ILE A 139 -16.26 -16.45 6.10
N ASP A 140 -15.78 -16.52 4.85
CA ASP A 140 -14.42 -16.10 4.50
C ASP A 140 -14.22 -14.58 4.72
N TYR A 141 -15.27 -13.77 4.49
CA TYR A 141 -15.23 -12.34 4.78
C TYR A 141 -15.00 -12.07 6.27
N PHE A 142 -15.81 -12.69 7.14
CA PHE A 142 -15.69 -12.49 8.58
C PHE A 142 -14.38 -13.03 9.13
N ALA A 143 -13.88 -14.14 8.60
CA ALA A 143 -12.57 -14.67 8.97
C ALA A 143 -11.43 -13.68 8.61
N TYR A 144 -11.49 -13.04 7.43
CA TYR A 144 -10.55 -11.99 7.08
C TYR A 144 -10.69 -10.75 7.96
N GLN A 145 -11.91 -10.33 8.30
CA GLN A 145 -12.14 -9.22 9.23
C GLN A 145 -11.60 -9.50 10.64
N ASP A 146 -11.80 -10.71 11.16
CA ASP A 146 -11.24 -11.13 12.45
C ASP A 146 -9.70 -11.10 12.42
N THR A 147 -9.10 -11.54 11.30
CA THR A 147 -7.65 -11.48 11.09
C THR A 147 -7.15 -10.04 11.03
N ILE A 148 -7.84 -9.15 10.29
CA ILE A 148 -7.53 -7.72 10.22
C ILE A 148 -7.60 -7.09 11.61
N ALA A 149 -8.63 -7.40 12.40
CA ALA A 149 -8.80 -6.87 13.74
C ALA A 149 -7.65 -7.30 14.67
N GLN A 150 -7.20 -8.56 14.59
CA GLN A 150 -6.05 -9.07 15.34
C GLN A 150 -4.75 -8.35 14.95
N LEU A 151 -4.49 -8.21 13.64
CA LEU A 151 -3.31 -7.50 13.14
C LEU A 151 -3.31 -6.03 13.57
N TYR A 152 -4.47 -5.39 13.63
CA TYR A 152 -4.58 -4.02 14.15
C TYR A 152 -4.24 -3.91 15.64
N GLN A 153 -4.63 -4.88 16.46
CA GLN A 153 -4.25 -4.88 17.88
C GLN A 153 -2.73 -4.93 18.03
N GLU A 154 -2.05 -5.73 17.22
CA GLU A 154 -0.59 -5.82 17.21
C GLU A 154 0.05 -4.53 16.68
N TYR A 155 -0.46 -4.02 15.54
CA TYR A 155 -0.02 -2.77 14.95
C TYR A 155 -0.05 -1.60 15.95
N TYR A 156 -1.15 -1.42 16.68
CA TYR A 156 -1.27 -0.33 17.66
C TYR A 156 -0.29 -0.45 18.84
N LEU A 157 0.15 -1.65 19.19
CA LEU A 157 1.15 -1.85 20.24
C LEU A 157 2.57 -1.56 19.74
N VAL A 158 2.81 -1.80 18.46
CA VAL A 158 4.12 -1.65 17.83
C VAL A 158 4.39 -0.19 17.45
N VAL A 159 3.41 0.51 16.88
CA VAL A 159 3.56 1.93 16.47
C VAL A 159 3.72 2.82 17.69
N ASP A 160 4.85 3.55 17.75
CA ASP A 160 5.20 4.44 18.87
C ASP A 160 5.08 3.76 20.25
N GLY A 161 5.18 2.42 20.33
CA GLY A 161 4.89 1.66 21.55
C GLY A 161 3.47 1.85 22.13
N GLY A 162 2.50 2.23 21.28
CA GLY A 162 1.13 2.58 21.67
C GLY A 162 0.97 3.94 22.34
N GLN A 163 1.98 4.82 22.23
CA GLN A 163 2.04 6.09 22.97
C GLN A 163 2.13 7.34 22.08
N THR A 164 1.65 7.27 20.82
CA THR A 164 1.75 8.35 19.82
C THR A 164 1.46 9.74 20.38
N GLU A 165 0.32 9.95 21.06
CA GLU A 165 -0.08 11.26 21.60
C GLU A 165 0.88 11.79 22.68
N SER A 166 1.35 10.90 23.56
CA SER A 166 2.30 11.27 24.61
C SER A 166 3.66 11.61 24.01
N LEU A 167 4.14 10.76 23.09
CA LEU A 167 5.41 10.93 22.41
C LEU A 167 5.42 12.22 21.58
N LEU A 168 4.34 12.48 20.85
CA LEU A 168 4.12 13.72 20.11
C LEU A 168 4.18 14.95 21.02
N THR A 169 3.51 14.90 22.17
CA THR A 169 3.52 15.99 23.16
C THR A 169 4.93 16.23 23.70
N ASN A 170 5.67 15.17 24.00
CA ASN A 170 7.04 15.26 24.51
C ASN A 170 7.96 15.91 23.47
N VAL A 171 7.86 15.52 22.19
CA VAL A 171 8.66 16.10 21.10
C VAL A 171 8.34 17.58 20.87
N ILE A 172 7.06 17.96 20.81
CA ILE A 172 6.66 19.35 20.52
C ILE A 172 7.05 20.30 21.67
N THR A 173 7.04 19.81 22.91
CA THR A 173 7.38 20.63 24.09
C THR A 173 8.86 20.60 24.46
N ALA A 174 9.65 19.76 23.79
CA ALA A 174 11.07 19.59 24.05
C ALA A 174 11.86 20.88 23.89
N THR A 175 12.83 21.09 24.77
CA THR A 175 13.83 22.16 24.64
C THR A 175 15.21 21.57 24.35
N LEU A 176 16.18 22.43 24.03
CA LEU A 176 17.57 22.00 23.83
C LEU A 176 18.17 21.23 25.03
N LEU A 177 17.69 21.50 26.25
CA LEU A 177 18.14 20.77 27.44
C LEU A 177 17.61 19.32 27.49
N ASP A 178 16.49 19.06 26.81
CA ASP A 178 15.82 17.76 26.77
C ASP A 178 16.28 16.90 25.58
N SER A 179 17.16 17.44 24.73
CA SER A 179 17.59 16.83 23.46
C SER A 179 18.02 15.37 23.59
N GLY A 180 18.84 15.04 24.60
CA GLY A 180 19.29 13.67 24.85
C GLY A 180 18.16 12.76 25.36
N LEU A 181 17.26 13.29 26.20
CA LEU A 181 16.13 12.52 26.74
C LEU A 181 15.12 12.18 25.64
N ILE A 182 14.79 13.16 24.80
CA ILE A 182 13.87 12.95 23.67
C ILE A 182 14.49 12.01 22.64
N HIS A 183 15.79 12.12 22.40
CA HIS A 183 16.49 11.17 21.55
C HIS A 183 16.41 9.74 22.09
N GLU A 184 16.74 9.52 23.37
CA GLU A 184 16.65 8.20 24.00
C GLU A 184 15.21 7.65 23.97
N GLU A 185 14.22 8.50 24.24
CA GLU A 185 12.80 8.15 24.19
C GLU A 185 12.40 7.70 22.79
N LEU A 186 12.65 8.53 21.76
CA LEU A 186 12.32 8.19 20.38
C LEU A 186 13.06 6.95 19.89
N MET A 187 14.35 6.81 20.22
CA MET A 187 15.15 5.64 19.88
C MET A 187 14.64 4.37 20.56
N SER A 188 14.05 4.46 21.74
CA SER A 188 13.43 3.31 22.41
C SER A 188 12.16 2.80 21.73
N HIS A 189 11.54 3.63 20.87
CA HIS A 189 10.38 3.30 20.06
C HIS A 189 10.72 3.00 18.58
N SER A 190 11.96 3.23 18.17
CA SER A 190 12.48 2.78 16.87
C SER A 190 12.43 1.25 16.78
N PRO A 191 12.15 0.68 15.60
CA PRO A 191 12.08 1.30 14.27
C PRO A 191 10.64 1.63 13.84
N ASN A 192 9.72 1.74 14.80
CA ASN A 192 8.28 1.78 14.55
C ASN A 192 7.67 3.14 14.86
N LEU A 193 8.47 4.21 14.79
CA LEU A 193 7.94 5.56 14.94
C LEU A 193 6.95 5.86 13.81
N SER A 194 5.85 6.51 14.15
CA SER A 194 4.87 6.99 13.18
C SER A 194 5.40 8.20 12.41
N ASP A 195 4.88 8.40 11.20
CA ASP A 195 5.13 9.59 10.40
C ASP A 195 4.79 10.87 11.17
N THR A 196 3.72 10.86 11.98
CA THR A 196 3.32 11.99 12.83
C THR A 196 4.44 12.39 13.81
N VAL A 197 4.99 11.43 14.56
CA VAL A 197 6.06 11.69 15.53
C VAL A 197 7.35 12.10 14.82
N MET A 198 7.73 11.42 13.74
CA MET A 198 8.93 11.74 12.96
C MET A 198 8.84 13.14 12.34
N LEU A 199 7.68 13.54 11.79
CA LEU A 199 7.45 14.88 11.26
C LEU A 199 7.59 15.95 12.33
N SER A 200 7.06 15.71 13.53
CA SER A 200 7.26 16.63 14.67
C SER A 200 8.72 16.72 15.10
N ALA A 201 9.46 15.60 15.10
CA ALA A 201 10.88 15.61 15.42
C ALA A 201 11.70 16.41 14.40
N ILE A 202 11.37 16.32 13.11
CA ILE A 202 12.00 17.10 12.03
C ILE A 202 11.77 18.60 12.22
N GLN A 203 10.57 18.98 12.66
CA GLN A 203 10.20 20.37 12.87
C GLN A 203 10.86 20.99 14.11
N GLN A 204 11.22 20.17 15.10
CA GLN A 204 11.80 20.63 16.36
C GLN A 204 13.32 20.87 16.25
N GLU A 205 13.72 21.70 15.30
CA GLU A 205 15.13 21.99 14.98
C GLU A 205 15.90 22.66 16.14
N GLU A 206 15.21 23.34 17.06
CA GLU A 206 15.83 23.97 18.23
C GLU A 206 16.18 22.97 19.35
N ALA A 207 15.42 21.87 19.46
CA ALA A 207 15.61 20.87 20.51
C ALA A 207 16.35 19.63 20.00
N ILE A 208 16.21 19.26 18.72
CA ILE A 208 16.82 18.05 18.15
C ILE A 208 17.87 18.47 17.10
N PRO A 209 19.15 18.48 17.48
CA PRO A 209 20.25 18.73 16.55
C PRO A 209 20.27 17.76 15.37
N PRO A 210 20.82 18.17 14.21
CA PRO A 210 20.90 17.36 13.01
C PRO A 210 21.42 15.92 13.19
N HIS A 211 22.43 15.70 14.03
CA HIS A 211 23.01 14.37 14.24
C HIS A 211 22.04 13.41 14.95
N LEU A 212 21.39 13.84 16.04
CA LEU A 212 20.39 13.04 16.74
C LEU A 212 19.17 12.78 15.85
N LEU A 213 18.74 13.76 15.07
CA LEU A 213 17.66 13.54 14.10
C LEU A 213 18.06 12.49 13.05
N THR A 214 19.31 12.50 12.60
CA THR A 214 19.82 11.50 11.66
C THR A 214 19.74 10.10 12.27
N GLU A 215 20.21 9.94 13.51
CA GLU A 215 20.15 8.65 14.23
C GLU A 215 18.70 8.15 14.36
N ILE A 216 17.77 9.03 14.77
CA ILE A 216 16.35 8.70 14.88
C ILE A 216 15.79 8.24 13.52
N LEU A 217 15.97 9.04 12.46
CA LEU A 217 15.37 8.73 11.17
C LEU A 217 16.03 7.54 10.46
N SER A 218 17.35 7.36 10.61
CA SER A 218 18.06 6.17 10.12
C SER A 218 17.61 4.90 10.83
N ALA A 219 17.24 4.99 12.12
CA ALA A 219 16.70 3.86 12.86
C ALA A 219 15.25 3.51 12.50
N ASN A 220 14.55 4.34 11.71
CA ASN A 220 13.15 4.13 11.31
C ASN A 220 13.05 4.06 9.78
N PRO A 221 13.12 2.86 9.18
CA PRO A 221 13.20 2.68 7.72
C PRO A 221 12.09 3.39 6.92
N SER A 222 10.91 3.56 7.50
CA SER A 222 9.81 4.30 6.88
C SER A 222 10.11 5.78 6.60
N ALA A 223 11.06 6.39 7.32
CA ALA A 223 11.49 7.77 7.10
C ALA A 223 12.05 7.97 5.67
N ALA A 224 12.77 6.97 5.16
CA ALA A 224 13.32 7.00 3.81
C ALA A 224 12.23 6.96 2.73
N LYS A 225 11.10 6.29 3.01
CA LYS A 225 10.03 5.99 2.06
C LYS A 225 8.91 7.02 2.06
N SER A 226 8.72 7.75 3.16
CA SER A 226 7.68 8.76 3.28
C SER A 226 8.07 10.05 2.56
N ARG A 227 7.37 10.38 1.46
CA ARG A 227 7.62 11.62 0.71
C ARG A 227 7.37 12.84 1.59
N GLN A 228 6.37 12.79 2.48
CA GLN A 228 6.11 13.89 3.42
C GLN A 228 7.31 14.16 4.33
N ILE A 229 7.94 13.10 4.85
CA ILE A 229 9.17 13.19 5.64
C ILE A 229 10.32 13.76 4.78
N GLN A 230 10.51 13.22 3.57
CA GLN A 230 11.57 13.66 2.66
C GLN A 230 11.44 15.13 2.24
N ASP A 231 10.22 15.57 1.92
CA ASP A 231 9.90 16.95 1.61
C ASP A 231 10.12 17.86 2.81
N ARG A 232 9.71 17.42 4.02
CA ARG A 232 9.94 18.19 5.24
C ARG A 232 11.42 18.32 5.57
N LEU A 233 12.22 17.27 5.34
CA LEU A 233 13.69 17.30 5.48
C LEU A 233 14.33 18.30 4.51
N ASN A 234 13.83 18.38 3.27
CA ASN A 234 14.30 19.35 2.27
C ASN A 234 13.96 20.81 2.63
N GLN A 235 12.90 21.02 3.41
CA GLN A 235 12.40 22.34 3.81
C GLN A 235 12.97 22.85 5.15
N ARG A 236 13.89 22.11 5.78
CA ARG A 236 14.49 22.49 7.06
C ARG A 236 15.30 23.79 6.96
N LEU A 237 15.29 24.57 8.04
CA LEU A 237 16.12 25.78 8.15
C LEU A 237 17.59 25.41 8.34
N LEU A 238 17.86 24.34 9.09
CA LEU A 238 19.15 23.71 9.28
C LEU A 238 19.21 22.42 8.44
N PRO A 239 19.68 22.51 7.18
CA PRO A 239 19.71 21.35 6.30
C PRO A 239 20.67 20.27 6.82
N LEU A 240 20.29 19.00 6.60
CA LEU A 240 21.17 17.87 6.85
C LEU A 240 22.33 17.85 5.85
N LEU A 241 23.48 17.35 6.29
CA LEU A 241 24.61 17.10 5.41
C LEU A 241 24.32 15.91 4.48
N PRO A 242 24.95 15.84 3.29
CA PRO A 242 24.69 14.76 2.32
C PRO A 242 24.80 13.35 2.93
N HIS A 243 25.87 13.06 3.67
CA HIS A 243 26.04 11.74 4.30
C HIS A 243 24.96 11.40 5.35
N GLN A 244 24.33 12.40 5.96
CA GLN A 244 23.22 12.19 6.88
C GLN A 244 21.93 11.85 6.13
N ARG A 245 21.72 12.47 4.96
CA ARG A 245 20.63 12.08 4.05
C ARG A 245 20.85 10.65 3.55
N ASP A 246 22.05 10.35 3.09
CA ASP A 246 22.42 9.01 2.63
C ASP A 246 22.20 7.95 3.74
N SER A 247 22.50 8.28 4.99
CA SER A 247 22.26 7.38 6.14
C SER A 247 20.78 7.16 6.43
N ILE A 248 19.92 8.15 6.19
CA ILE A 248 18.46 7.99 6.32
C ILE A 248 17.93 7.15 5.16
N ASP A 249 18.42 7.43 3.95
CA ASP A 249 17.96 6.80 2.71
C ASP A 249 18.36 5.31 2.62
N GLN A 250 19.32 4.85 3.43
CA GLN A 250 19.55 3.41 3.66
C GLN A 250 18.28 2.67 4.11
N GLY A 251 17.33 3.36 4.75
CA GLY A 251 16.02 2.81 5.12
C GLY A 251 15.17 2.31 3.95
N LEU A 252 15.50 2.66 2.70
CA LEU A 252 14.84 2.11 1.50
C LEU A 252 15.01 0.59 1.38
N TYR A 253 16.09 0.03 1.94
CA TYR A 253 16.44 -1.39 1.82
C TYR A 253 15.96 -2.26 2.98
N HIS A 254 15.43 -1.64 4.03
CA HIS A 254 15.03 -2.33 5.26
C HIS A 254 13.55 -2.12 5.51
N PHE A 255 12.93 -3.05 6.21
CA PHE A 255 11.53 -2.92 6.64
C PHE A 255 11.45 -3.07 8.15
N SER A 256 10.66 -2.21 8.77
CA SER A 256 10.28 -2.28 10.18
C SER A 256 9.18 -3.33 10.41
N GLU A 257 9.04 -3.75 11.67
CA GLU A 257 7.92 -4.61 12.12
C GLU A 257 6.56 -3.98 11.78
N ARG A 258 6.43 -2.65 11.95
CA ARG A 258 5.27 -1.85 11.55
C ARG A 258 4.90 -2.04 10.09
N GLU A 259 5.85 -1.85 9.17
CA GLU A 259 5.61 -1.96 7.73
C GLU A 259 5.18 -3.36 7.30
N VAL A 260 5.64 -4.39 8.01
CA VAL A 260 5.22 -5.77 7.75
C VAL A 260 3.78 -6.01 8.19
N LEU A 261 3.39 -5.52 9.37
CA LEU A 261 2.00 -5.57 9.81
C LEU A 261 1.09 -4.80 8.84
N GLU A 262 1.52 -3.64 8.36
CA GLU A 262 0.82 -2.87 7.31
C GLU A 262 0.64 -3.72 6.03
N SER A 263 1.65 -4.48 5.61
CA SER A 263 1.55 -5.33 4.41
C SER A 263 0.51 -6.45 4.57
N TRP A 264 0.46 -7.08 5.75
CA TRP A 264 -0.53 -8.10 6.10
C TRP A 264 -1.94 -7.53 6.20
N ILE A 265 -2.10 -6.37 6.84
CA ILE A 265 -3.37 -5.67 6.93
C ILE A 265 -3.88 -5.35 5.52
N GLY A 266 -3.03 -4.80 4.66
CA GLY A 266 -3.38 -4.49 3.28
C GLY A 266 -3.78 -5.72 2.47
N HIS A 267 -3.08 -6.84 2.65
CA HIS A 267 -3.42 -8.12 2.01
C HIS A 267 -4.83 -8.59 2.36
N TYR A 268 -5.11 -8.74 3.67
CA TYR A 268 -6.40 -9.25 4.12
C TYR A 268 -7.54 -8.27 3.83
N ARG A 269 -7.27 -6.96 3.83
CA ARG A 269 -8.25 -5.94 3.38
C ARG A 269 -8.62 -6.10 1.92
N THR A 270 -7.63 -6.31 1.04
CA THR A 270 -7.90 -6.57 -0.38
C THR A 270 -8.76 -7.84 -0.56
N LYS A 271 -8.42 -8.92 0.15
CA LYS A 271 -9.23 -10.16 0.14
C LYS A 271 -10.65 -9.94 0.65
N ALA A 272 -10.82 -9.25 1.78
CA ALA A 272 -12.14 -8.94 2.34
C ALA A 272 -12.99 -8.08 1.38
N ARG A 273 -12.41 -7.03 0.78
CA ARG A 273 -13.12 -6.18 -0.19
C ARG A 273 -13.51 -6.94 -1.45
N PHE A 274 -12.62 -7.77 -1.98
CA PHE A 274 -12.94 -8.60 -3.14
C PHE A 274 -14.17 -9.48 -2.89
N ILE A 275 -14.18 -10.17 -1.74
CA ILE A 275 -15.26 -11.02 -1.28
C ILE A 275 -16.56 -10.21 -1.10
N LYS A 276 -16.52 -9.05 -0.43
CA LYS A 276 -17.69 -8.14 -0.30
C LYS A 276 -18.24 -7.70 -1.67
N HIS A 277 -17.39 -7.20 -2.56
CA HIS A 277 -17.82 -6.72 -3.88
C HIS A 277 -18.41 -7.84 -4.74
N ARG A 278 -17.83 -9.05 -4.66
CA ARG A 278 -18.41 -10.22 -5.33
C ARG A 278 -19.80 -10.54 -4.79
N TYR A 279 -19.98 -10.57 -3.47
CA TYR A 279 -21.29 -10.78 -2.85
C TYR A 279 -22.32 -9.76 -3.32
N PHE A 280 -21.97 -8.47 -3.29
CA PHE A 280 -22.86 -7.42 -3.76
C PHE A 280 -23.19 -7.58 -5.24
N SER A 281 -22.21 -7.89 -6.08
CA SER A 281 -22.43 -8.17 -7.50
C SER A 281 -23.42 -9.33 -7.69
N GLU A 282 -23.23 -10.46 -7.00
CA GLU A 282 -24.14 -11.62 -7.09
C GLU A 282 -25.57 -11.25 -6.68
N LEU A 283 -25.74 -10.50 -5.59
CA LEU A 283 -27.06 -10.02 -5.15
C LEU A 283 -27.73 -9.19 -6.25
N LEU A 284 -27.00 -8.25 -6.85
CA LEU A 284 -27.52 -7.38 -7.92
C LEU A 284 -27.95 -8.15 -9.17
N HIS A 285 -27.30 -9.28 -9.48
CA HIS A 285 -27.63 -10.09 -10.67
C HIS A 285 -28.75 -11.11 -10.42
N THR A 286 -28.84 -11.66 -9.21
CA THR A 286 -29.67 -12.85 -8.94
C THR A 286 -30.96 -12.54 -8.16
N HIS A 287 -31.00 -11.45 -7.39
CA HIS A 287 -32.13 -11.15 -6.50
C HIS A 287 -33.05 -10.08 -7.09
N GLN A 288 -34.37 -10.28 -6.96
CA GLN A 288 -35.37 -9.27 -7.34
C GLN A 288 -35.33 -8.02 -6.45
N ASP A 289 -34.88 -8.16 -5.21
CA ASP A 289 -34.68 -7.07 -4.25
C ASP A 289 -33.30 -7.24 -3.58
N PRO A 290 -32.22 -6.71 -4.20
CA PRO A 290 -30.87 -6.85 -3.67
C PRO A 290 -30.63 -5.99 -2.40
N PHE A 291 -31.55 -5.07 -2.07
CA PHE A 291 -31.38 -4.09 -1.00
C PHE A 291 -31.30 -4.74 0.36
N GLU A 292 -32.25 -5.63 0.65
CA GLU A 292 -32.26 -6.37 1.91
C GLU A 292 -31.00 -7.21 2.05
N GLY A 293 -30.49 -7.79 0.96
CA GLY A 293 -29.25 -8.57 0.99
C GLY A 293 -28.02 -7.73 1.33
N ILE A 294 -27.93 -6.51 0.78
CA ILE A 294 -26.82 -5.58 1.03
C ILE A 294 -26.96 -4.92 2.40
N LEU A 295 -28.15 -4.54 2.84
CA LEU A 295 -28.36 -3.98 4.19
C LEU A 295 -28.18 -5.01 5.31
N ASN A 296 -28.52 -6.27 5.03
CA ASN A 296 -28.24 -7.38 5.95
C ASN A 296 -26.77 -7.81 5.90
N PHE A 297 -25.99 -7.35 4.91
CA PHE A 297 -24.54 -7.44 5.02
C PHE A 297 -24.11 -6.58 6.20
N SER A 298 -23.37 -7.18 7.13
CA SER A 298 -23.11 -6.64 8.47
C SER A 298 -22.81 -5.13 8.44
N PRO A 299 -23.73 -4.28 8.97
CA PRO A 299 -23.59 -2.82 8.92
C PRO A 299 -22.29 -2.30 9.55
N ALA A 300 -21.74 -3.04 10.51
CA ALA A 300 -20.47 -2.74 11.16
C ALA A 300 -19.25 -2.76 10.22
N PHE A 301 -19.39 -3.29 9.00
CA PHE A 301 -18.31 -3.35 8.02
C PHE A 301 -18.63 -2.61 6.71
N MET A 302 -19.66 -1.75 6.71
CA MET A 302 -19.90 -0.85 5.60
C MET A 302 -18.85 0.26 5.59
N GLU A 303 -18.22 0.47 4.44
CA GLU A 303 -17.30 1.56 4.16
C GLU A 303 -18.07 2.75 3.55
N LEU A 304 -17.47 3.94 3.55
CA LEU A 304 -18.05 5.16 2.97
C LEU A 304 -18.57 4.93 1.53
N VAL A 305 -17.82 4.18 0.72
CA VAL A 305 -18.21 3.85 -0.67
C VAL A 305 -19.49 3.00 -0.77
N ASP A 306 -19.76 2.16 0.22
CA ASP A 306 -20.96 1.31 0.25
C ASP A 306 -22.22 2.15 0.48
N TYR A 307 -22.13 3.26 1.21
CA TYR A 307 -23.25 4.20 1.41
C TYR A 307 -23.61 4.93 0.11
N TYR A 308 -22.62 5.28 -0.71
CA TYR A 308 -22.88 5.84 -2.05
C TYR A 308 -23.50 4.80 -2.98
N LEU A 309 -23.02 3.55 -2.96
CA LEU A 309 -23.62 2.45 -3.71
C LEU A 309 -25.09 2.22 -3.30
N LEU A 310 -25.41 2.20 -2.00
CA LEU A 310 -26.79 2.07 -1.53
C LEU A 310 -27.66 3.25 -1.96
N THR A 311 -27.11 4.47 -1.98
CA THR A 311 -27.78 5.67 -2.51
C THR A 311 -28.14 5.49 -3.98
N ASP A 312 -27.19 5.05 -4.81
CA ASP A 312 -27.41 4.76 -6.24
C ASP A 312 -28.50 3.71 -6.44
N LEU A 313 -28.46 2.63 -5.67
CA LEU A 313 -29.46 1.57 -5.75
C LEU A 313 -30.84 2.14 -5.40
N TYR A 314 -30.98 2.89 -4.31
CA TYR A 314 -32.28 3.45 -3.91
C TYR A 314 -32.86 4.36 -4.98
N LEU A 315 -32.02 5.12 -5.68
CA LEU A 315 -32.44 5.92 -6.83
C LEU A 315 -32.87 5.06 -8.01
N ALA A 316 -32.14 3.99 -8.33
CA ALA A 316 -32.45 3.09 -9.44
C ALA A 316 -33.85 2.45 -9.30
N VAL A 317 -34.31 2.17 -8.07
CA VAL A 317 -35.66 1.64 -7.81
C VAL A 317 -36.70 2.72 -7.47
N GLY A 318 -36.36 4.01 -7.62
CA GLY A 318 -37.28 5.13 -7.40
C GLY A 318 -37.57 5.46 -5.93
N ARG A 319 -36.83 4.88 -4.98
CA ARG A 319 -36.94 5.14 -3.53
C ARG A 319 -36.13 6.39 -3.15
N THR A 320 -36.51 7.53 -3.72
CA THR A 320 -35.77 8.81 -3.60
C THR A 320 -35.63 9.33 -2.18
N GLN A 321 -36.61 9.08 -1.30
CA GLN A 321 -36.53 9.49 0.10
C GLN A 321 -35.48 8.66 0.86
N SER A 322 -35.40 7.36 0.61
CA SER A 322 -34.39 6.48 1.21
C SER A 322 -32.99 6.84 0.74
N ALA A 323 -32.81 7.11 -0.56
CA ALA A 323 -31.54 7.59 -1.11
C ALA A 323 -31.06 8.86 -0.40
N ARG A 324 -31.96 9.85 -0.25
CA ARG A 324 -31.66 11.10 0.46
C ARG A 324 -31.23 10.84 1.90
N THR A 325 -31.99 10.03 2.64
CA THR A 325 -31.69 9.74 4.04
C THR A 325 -30.33 9.06 4.21
N PHE A 326 -29.98 8.11 3.33
CA PHE A 326 -28.69 7.42 3.37
C PHE A 326 -27.52 8.35 3.06
N LEU A 327 -27.70 9.24 2.10
CA LEU A 327 -26.70 10.24 1.74
C LEU A 327 -26.50 11.25 2.89
N GLU A 328 -27.58 11.77 3.46
CA GLU A 328 -27.54 12.76 4.55
C GLU A 328 -26.98 12.19 5.87
N SER A 329 -27.02 10.87 6.08
CA SER A 329 -26.44 10.24 7.28
C SER A 329 -24.91 10.07 7.23
N ILE A 330 -24.28 10.18 6.06
CA ILE A 330 -22.84 9.91 5.90
C ILE A 330 -21.97 10.73 6.88
N PRO A 331 -22.17 12.05 7.07
CA PRO A 331 -21.35 12.82 8.00
C PRO A 331 -21.57 12.48 9.48
N GLU A 332 -22.66 11.79 9.82
CA GLU A 332 -22.95 11.32 11.19
C GLU A 332 -22.34 9.93 11.44
N GLU A 333 -22.28 9.09 10.40
CA GLU A 333 -21.77 7.72 10.47
C GLU A 333 -20.25 7.62 10.27
N PHE A 334 -19.63 8.61 9.60
CA PHE A 334 -18.20 8.61 9.29
C PHE A 334 -17.52 9.92 9.67
N GLU A 335 -16.32 9.80 10.24
CA GLU A 335 -15.40 10.93 10.37
C GLU A 335 -14.71 11.17 9.03
N LEU A 336 -15.15 12.20 8.31
CA LEU A 336 -14.64 12.52 6.97
C LEU A 336 -13.39 13.39 7.05
N SER A 337 -12.35 13.00 6.32
CA SER A 337 -11.22 13.90 6.02
C SER A 337 -11.66 15.13 5.21
N GLU A 338 -10.79 16.14 5.08
CA GLU A 338 -11.10 17.36 4.32
C GLU A 338 -11.45 17.04 2.85
N SER A 339 -10.69 16.14 2.22
CA SER A 339 -10.94 15.70 0.84
C SER A 339 -12.24 14.90 0.72
N GLU A 340 -12.53 13.99 1.65
CA GLU A 340 -13.78 13.23 1.68
C GLU A 340 -15.00 14.11 1.95
N SER A 341 -14.87 15.13 2.80
CA SER A 341 -15.90 16.14 3.04
C SER A 341 -16.19 16.95 1.78
N SER A 342 -15.15 17.39 1.07
CA SER A 342 -15.31 18.05 -0.24
C SER A 342 -16.02 17.15 -1.25
N ARG A 343 -15.57 15.90 -1.39
CA ARG A 343 -16.20 14.89 -2.25
C ARG A 343 -17.67 14.68 -1.88
N HIS A 344 -17.97 14.54 -0.59
CA HIS A 344 -19.34 14.32 -0.12
C HIS A 344 -20.27 15.49 -0.47
N ASN A 345 -19.81 16.73 -0.31
CA ASN A 345 -20.57 17.92 -0.67
C ASN A 345 -20.88 17.96 -2.18
N GLU A 346 -19.90 17.65 -3.03
CA GLU A 346 -20.06 17.61 -4.47
C GLU A 346 -20.99 16.48 -4.94
N LEU A 347 -20.85 15.27 -4.38
CA LEU A 347 -21.75 14.16 -4.64
C LEU A 347 -23.18 14.49 -4.20
N THR A 348 -23.34 15.20 -3.08
CA THR A 348 -24.66 15.63 -2.61
C THR A 348 -25.38 16.51 -3.62
N ILE A 349 -24.66 17.46 -4.24
CA ILE A 349 -25.20 18.27 -5.35
C ILE A 349 -25.67 17.39 -6.51
N CYS A 350 -24.83 16.42 -6.92
CA CYS A 350 -25.16 15.51 -8.02
C CYS A 350 -26.42 14.67 -7.72
N TYR A 351 -26.49 14.09 -6.52
CA TYR A 351 -27.63 13.28 -6.09
C TYR A 351 -28.91 14.09 -5.92
N ASP A 352 -28.83 15.32 -5.41
CA ASP A 352 -29.98 16.21 -5.30
C ASP A 352 -30.61 16.53 -6.66
N ILE A 353 -29.79 16.69 -7.70
CA ILE A 353 -30.26 16.86 -9.08
C ILE A 353 -30.98 15.59 -9.55
N LEU A 354 -30.38 14.41 -9.38
CA LEU A 354 -30.99 13.13 -9.76
C LEU A 354 -32.32 12.88 -9.03
N ILE A 355 -32.38 13.17 -7.72
CA ILE A 355 -33.59 13.05 -6.92
C ILE A 355 -34.69 13.99 -7.43
N ARG A 356 -34.39 15.25 -7.71
CA ARG A 356 -35.39 16.20 -8.22
C ARG A 356 -35.90 15.79 -9.60
N GLN A 357 -35.01 15.41 -10.51
CA GLN A 357 -35.39 14.95 -11.85
C GLN A 357 -36.28 13.70 -11.81
N SER A 358 -35.99 12.74 -10.93
CA SER A 358 -36.82 11.53 -10.79
C SER A 358 -38.25 11.84 -10.31
N LYS A 359 -38.45 12.91 -9.53
CA LYS A 359 -39.77 13.38 -9.08
C LYS A 359 -40.51 14.16 -10.16
N ASP A 360 -39.80 15.07 -10.83
CA ASP A 360 -40.41 16.01 -11.79
C ASP A 360 -40.59 15.42 -13.19
N ARG A 361 -39.98 14.25 -13.46
CA ARG A 361 -39.92 13.62 -14.80
C ARG A 361 -39.41 14.58 -15.88
N SER A 362 -38.48 15.46 -15.49
CA SER A 362 -37.83 16.40 -16.40
C SER A 362 -36.65 15.74 -17.09
N ASP A 363 -36.63 15.82 -18.41
CA ASP A 363 -35.53 15.34 -19.24
C ASP A 363 -34.46 16.41 -19.51
N SER A 364 -34.63 17.63 -19.00
CA SER A 364 -33.66 18.73 -19.16
C SER A 364 -33.14 19.24 -17.82
N LEU A 365 -31.88 19.68 -17.81
CA LEU A 365 -31.28 20.42 -16.71
C LEU A 365 -31.67 21.91 -16.78
N SER A 366 -31.83 22.54 -15.62
CA SER A 366 -31.86 24.00 -15.55
C SER A 366 -30.47 24.58 -15.74
N THR A 367 -30.38 25.87 -16.10
CA THR A 367 -29.11 26.58 -16.29
C THR A 367 -28.20 26.48 -15.07
N ASP A 368 -28.78 26.58 -13.87
CA ASP A 368 -28.03 26.53 -12.62
C ASP A 368 -27.48 25.11 -12.35
N GLU A 369 -28.29 24.07 -12.58
CA GLU A 369 -27.86 22.67 -12.43
C GLU A 369 -26.77 22.29 -13.44
N TYR A 370 -26.92 22.71 -14.69
CA TYR A 370 -25.90 22.52 -15.70
C TYR A 370 -24.58 23.18 -15.27
N SER A 371 -24.63 24.43 -14.79
CA SER A 371 -23.44 25.14 -14.30
C SER A 371 -22.77 24.41 -13.14
N GLN A 372 -23.55 23.97 -12.15
CA GLN A 372 -23.02 23.24 -10.99
C GLN A 372 -22.36 21.92 -11.40
N LEU A 373 -23.02 21.12 -12.24
CA LEU A 373 -22.46 19.86 -12.73
C LEU A 373 -21.21 20.09 -13.59
N PHE A 374 -21.19 21.15 -14.39
CA PHE A 374 -20.04 21.49 -15.22
C PHE A 374 -18.83 21.92 -14.38
N ASP A 375 -19.06 22.69 -13.31
CA ASP A 375 -18.00 23.07 -12.38
C ASP A 375 -17.44 21.85 -11.64
N ILE A 376 -18.31 20.94 -11.15
CA ILE A 376 -17.89 19.68 -10.51
C ILE A 376 -17.12 18.81 -11.51
N HIS A 377 -17.62 18.65 -12.73
CA HIS A 377 -16.92 17.89 -13.78
C HIS A 377 -15.50 18.42 -14.05
N ARG A 378 -15.30 19.73 -13.96
CA ARG A 378 -14.02 20.35 -14.27
C ARG A 378 -13.05 20.35 -13.08
N PHE A 379 -13.55 20.62 -11.88
CA PHE A 379 -12.70 20.93 -10.73
C PHE A 379 -12.93 20.04 -9.51
N GLY A 380 -13.98 19.24 -9.48
CA GLY A 380 -14.32 18.40 -8.34
C GLY A 380 -13.37 17.23 -8.12
N ASP A 381 -13.66 16.45 -7.09
CA ASP A 381 -13.03 15.17 -6.81
C ASP A 381 -13.24 14.16 -7.96
N PRO A 382 -12.31 13.23 -8.23
CA PRO A 382 -12.43 12.25 -9.32
C PRO A 382 -13.77 11.49 -9.36
N MET A 383 -14.30 11.08 -8.20
CA MET A 383 -15.57 10.36 -8.13
C MET A 383 -16.74 11.29 -8.50
N SER A 384 -16.77 12.50 -7.93
CA SER A 384 -17.76 13.53 -8.24
C SER A 384 -17.72 13.95 -9.71
N LYS A 385 -16.52 14.12 -10.28
CA LYS A 385 -16.29 14.42 -11.71
C LYS A 385 -16.92 13.35 -12.60
N GLY A 386 -16.72 12.07 -12.25
CA GLY A 386 -17.27 10.93 -12.98
C GLY A 386 -18.80 10.91 -12.98
N LEU A 387 -19.43 11.15 -11.82
CA LEU A 387 -20.88 11.20 -11.68
C LEU A 387 -21.47 12.41 -12.41
N ALA A 388 -20.92 13.61 -12.19
CA ALA A 388 -21.39 14.83 -12.83
C ALA A 388 -21.32 14.73 -14.37
N ARG A 389 -20.21 14.19 -14.90
CA ARG A 389 -20.05 13.89 -16.33
C ARG A 389 -21.11 12.92 -16.84
N SER A 390 -21.42 11.88 -16.07
CA SER A 390 -22.43 10.89 -16.44
C SER A 390 -23.83 11.49 -16.50
N ILE A 391 -24.18 12.37 -15.55
CA ILE A 391 -25.45 13.10 -15.53
C ILE A 391 -25.55 14.02 -16.76
N LEU A 392 -24.52 14.82 -17.02
CA LEU A 392 -24.46 15.74 -18.17
C LEU A 392 -24.60 15.00 -19.52
N ARG A 393 -23.90 13.86 -19.68
CA ARG A 393 -23.99 13.04 -20.89
C ARG A 393 -25.34 12.36 -21.04
N GLY A 394 -25.92 11.88 -19.95
CA GLY A 394 -27.23 11.21 -19.96
C GLY A 394 -28.39 12.10 -20.42
N LYS A 395 -28.15 13.41 -20.53
CA LYS A 395 -29.12 14.42 -20.98
C LYS A 395 -28.83 14.96 -22.38
N ASP A 396 -27.83 14.41 -23.08
CA ASP A 396 -27.34 14.92 -24.37
C ASP A 396 -26.88 16.40 -24.33
N GLU A 397 -26.64 16.95 -23.14
CA GLU A 397 -26.22 18.34 -22.94
C GLU A 397 -24.69 18.51 -22.95
N PHE A 398 -23.93 17.40 -23.06
CA PHE A 398 -22.47 17.41 -23.00
C PHE A 398 -21.83 16.33 -23.88
N LEU A 399 -20.94 16.77 -24.77
CA LEU A 399 -20.08 15.88 -25.54
C LEU A 399 -18.74 15.75 -24.83
N TYR A 400 -18.47 14.58 -24.28
CA TYR A 400 -17.19 14.24 -23.66
C TYR A 400 -16.33 13.43 -24.61
N HIS A 401 -15.08 13.84 -24.76
CA HIS A 401 -14.02 13.01 -25.31
C HIS A 401 -13.01 12.75 -24.20
N GLU A 402 -12.82 11.47 -23.87
CA GLU A 402 -11.81 11.07 -22.90
C GLU A 402 -10.42 11.42 -23.45
N PRO A 403 -9.67 12.32 -22.78
CA PRO A 403 -8.32 12.60 -23.19
C PRO A 403 -7.46 11.39 -22.81
N LEU A 404 -7.06 10.61 -23.81
CA LEU A 404 -5.98 9.64 -23.63
C LEU A 404 -4.67 10.43 -23.52
N THR A 405 -4.25 10.71 -22.29
CA THR A 405 -2.93 11.26 -22.02
C THR A 405 -1.92 10.13 -22.12
N PHE A 406 -0.93 10.29 -22.99
CA PHE A 406 0.25 9.45 -23.00
C PHE A 406 1.42 10.26 -22.44
N PRO A 407 2.26 9.65 -21.59
CA PRO A 407 3.49 10.29 -21.15
C PRO A 407 4.35 10.61 -22.37
N ARG A 408 4.97 11.79 -22.42
CA ARG A 408 5.95 12.09 -23.46
C ARG A 408 7.24 11.37 -23.09
N LEU A 409 7.83 10.68 -24.06
CA LEU A 409 9.10 9.98 -23.87
C LEU A 409 10.20 10.92 -23.35
N ASP A 410 10.20 12.17 -23.79
CA ASP A 410 11.17 13.20 -23.41
C ASP A 410 11.12 13.58 -21.91
N ASP A 411 9.94 13.52 -21.29
CA ASP A 411 9.76 13.83 -19.86
C ASP A 411 10.32 12.71 -18.96
N LEU A 412 10.52 11.50 -19.51
CA LEU A 412 11.03 10.32 -18.82
C LEU A 412 12.55 10.13 -18.95
N LEU A 413 13.21 10.89 -19.83
CA LEU A 413 14.64 10.74 -20.16
C LEU A 413 15.56 11.63 -19.31
N SER A 414 15.01 12.52 -18.49
CA SER A 414 15.78 13.59 -17.83
C SER A 414 15.90 13.47 -16.32
N GLU A 415 15.96 12.27 -15.71
CA GLU A 415 16.05 12.19 -14.26
C GLU A 415 17.07 11.19 -13.71
N LYS A 416 17.77 11.65 -12.66
CA LYS A 416 19.01 11.06 -12.14
C LYS A 416 18.74 9.67 -11.59
N ARG A 417 19.50 8.69 -12.08
CA ARG A 417 19.80 7.44 -11.37
C ARG A 417 20.17 7.75 -9.92
N LEU A 418 19.28 7.42 -8.98
CA LEU A 418 19.70 7.15 -7.61
C LEU A 418 20.32 5.75 -7.64
N HIS A 419 21.55 5.66 -8.15
CA HIS A 419 22.40 4.48 -7.98
C HIS A 419 22.86 4.46 -6.54
N PHE A 420 22.00 3.97 -5.65
CA PHE A 420 22.42 3.55 -4.34
C PHE A 420 22.89 2.10 -4.45
N THR A 421 24.17 1.88 -4.19
CA THR A 421 24.72 0.54 -4.02
C THR A 421 24.00 -0.08 -2.83
N PRO A 422 23.36 -1.26 -2.96
CA PRO A 422 22.83 -1.97 -1.82
C PRO A 422 23.94 -2.12 -0.77
N PRO A 423 23.68 -1.86 0.52
CA PRO A 423 24.64 -2.21 1.56
C PRO A 423 24.98 -3.70 1.48
N GLU A 424 26.20 -4.09 1.89
CA GLU A 424 26.55 -5.51 2.03
C GLU A 424 25.52 -6.20 2.94
N ASN A 425 25.14 -7.43 2.61
CA ASN A 425 24.17 -8.19 3.40
C ASN A 425 24.79 -8.48 4.78
N ASP A 426 24.28 -7.83 5.82
CA ASP A 426 24.72 -8.05 7.21
C ASP A 426 24.28 -9.43 7.77
N LEU A 427 23.61 -10.27 6.98
CA LEU A 427 23.06 -11.58 7.34
C LEU A 427 23.66 -12.68 6.46
N GLU A 428 24.20 -13.72 7.10
CA GLU A 428 24.62 -14.97 6.47
C GLU A 428 23.87 -16.17 7.08
N VAL A 429 23.33 -17.05 6.22
CA VAL A 429 22.60 -18.26 6.64
C VAL A 429 23.24 -19.52 6.05
N PHE A 430 23.75 -20.41 6.90
CA PHE A 430 24.46 -21.61 6.47
C PHE A 430 24.39 -22.78 7.48
N PRO A 431 24.48 -24.05 7.05
CA PRO A 431 24.53 -24.49 5.66
C PRO A 431 23.15 -24.38 5.01
N ASN A 432 23.06 -23.83 3.81
CA ASN A 432 21.84 -23.82 3.03
C ASN A 432 22.12 -24.50 1.68
N PRO A 433 21.63 -25.73 1.42
CA PRO A 433 20.62 -26.50 2.17
C PRO A 433 21.08 -27.08 3.53
N ALA A 434 20.13 -27.28 4.45
CA ALA A 434 20.34 -27.90 5.78
C ALA A 434 19.51 -29.18 5.97
N SER A 435 20.03 -30.18 6.69
CA SER A 435 19.27 -31.37 7.10
C SER A 435 18.98 -31.45 8.60
N THR A 436 19.68 -30.67 9.42
CA THR A 436 19.60 -30.77 10.89
C THR A 436 19.50 -29.41 11.56
N SER A 437 20.37 -28.47 11.20
CA SER A 437 20.35 -27.13 11.75
C SER A 437 20.85 -26.10 10.75
N LEU A 438 20.40 -24.86 10.92
CA LEU A 438 20.90 -23.68 10.24
C LEU A 438 21.56 -22.75 11.26
N THR A 439 22.72 -22.23 10.91
CA THR A 439 23.35 -21.10 11.59
C THR A 439 22.93 -19.82 10.88
N ILE A 440 22.44 -18.88 11.66
CA ILE A 440 22.14 -17.51 11.23
C ILE A 440 23.19 -16.63 11.89
N GLN A 441 24.02 -15.96 11.10
CA GLN A 441 25.11 -15.13 11.57
C GLN A 441 24.92 -13.70 11.07
N LEU A 442 25.07 -12.75 11.99
CA LEU A 442 25.04 -11.32 11.71
C LEU A 442 26.47 -10.74 11.73
N GLU A 443 26.68 -9.67 10.96
CA GLU A 443 27.92 -8.88 11.07
C GLU A 443 28.06 -8.26 12.47
N ASP A 444 29.30 -8.00 12.91
CA ASP A 444 29.58 -7.50 14.25
C ASP A 444 29.00 -6.09 14.53
N SER A 445 28.69 -5.34 13.47
CA SER A 445 28.03 -4.03 13.46
C SER A 445 26.52 -4.14 13.69
N ALA A 446 25.90 -5.29 13.42
CA ALA A 446 24.45 -5.44 13.44
C ALA A 446 23.89 -5.65 14.87
N PRO A 447 22.68 -5.14 15.16
CA PRO A 447 21.95 -5.43 16.40
C PRO A 447 21.67 -6.93 16.54
N GLY A 448 21.59 -7.45 17.78
CA GLY A 448 21.34 -8.88 18.02
C GLY A 448 20.01 -9.38 17.44
N VAL A 449 19.89 -10.69 17.20
CA VAL A 449 18.60 -11.30 16.80
C VAL A 449 17.64 -11.26 17.98
N LYS A 450 16.40 -10.78 17.75
CA LYS A 450 15.23 -10.81 18.68
C LYS A 450 14.36 -12.05 18.43
N GLN A 451 14.12 -12.37 17.16
CA GLN A 451 13.27 -13.51 16.79
C GLN A 451 13.59 -14.02 15.39
N VAL A 452 13.44 -15.33 15.19
CA VAL A 452 13.46 -15.98 13.88
C VAL A 452 12.08 -16.59 13.64
N LEU A 453 11.45 -16.23 12.52
CA LEU A 453 10.19 -16.79 12.05
C LEU A 453 10.45 -17.65 10.82
N VAL A 454 9.84 -18.83 10.76
CA VAL A 454 9.99 -19.77 9.64
C VAL A 454 8.64 -19.99 8.97
N PHE A 455 8.55 -19.66 7.69
CA PHE A 455 7.35 -19.85 6.88
C PHE A 455 7.55 -20.94 5.85
N ASN A 456 6.51 -21.74 5.60
CA ASN A 456 6.54 -22.70 4.51
C ASN A 456 6.29 -22.03 3.14
N SER A 457 6.27 -22.83 2.08
CA SER A 457 6.04 -22.34 0.72
C SER A 457 4.65 -21.75 0.45
N ALA A 458 3.70 -21.94 1.38
CA ALA A 458 2.35 -21.38 1.33
C ALA A 458 2.21 -20.12 2.21
N GLY A 459 3.33 -19.55 2.69
CA GLY A 459 3.32 -18.36 3.54
C GLY A 459 2.81 -18.61 4.97
N ILE A 460 2.62 -19.87 5.38
CA ILE A 460 2.15 -20.21 6.73
C ILE A 460 3.34 -20.31 7.68
N LEU A 461 3.25 -19.64 8.82
CA LEU A 461 4.22 -19.76 9.91
C LEU A 461 4.23 -21.21 10.45
N VAL A 462 5.37 -21.88 10.34
CA VAL A 462 5.56 -23.28 10.75
C VAL A 462 6.49 -23.46 11.94
N ALA A 463 7.38 -22.50 12.18
CA ALA A 463 8.21 -22.47 13.38
C ALA A 463 8.56 -21.03 13.75
N GLN A 464 8.82 -20.81 15.03
CA GLN A 464 9.33 -19.55 15.55
C GLN A 464 10.32 -19.83 16.68
N GLN A 465 11.38 -19.04 16.77
CA GLN A 465 12.33 -19.13 17.86
C GLN A 465 12.70 -17.72 18.32
N LEU A 466 12.48 -17.45 19.60
CA LEU A 466 12.94 -16.23 20.25
C LEU A 466 14.42 -16.39 20.59
N MET A 467 15.22 -15.42 20.19
CA MET A 467 16.64 -15.34 20.51
C MET A 467 16.79 -13.95 21.11
N LEU A 468 17.38 -13.81 22.29
CA LEU A 468 17.55 -12.49 22.91
C LEU A 468 19.04 -12.15 22.81
N ASP A 469 19.37 -11.12 22.04
CA ASP A 469 20.72 -10.56 21.88
C ASP A 469 21.79 -11.55 21.37
N GLU A 470 21.45 -12.43 20.42
CA GLU A 470 22.42 -13.36 19.81
C GLU A 470 22.82 -12.89 18.40
N LYS A 471 24.12 -12.64 18.18
CA LYS A 471 24.69 -12.36 16.84
C LYS A 471 24.87 -13.60 15.97
N THR A 472 24.90 -14.77 16.59
CA THR A 472 24.97 -16.04 15.90
C THR A 472 24.04 -16.98 16.60
N THR A 473 23.09 -17.53 15.85
CA THR A 473 22.09 -18.40 16.43
C THR A 473 21.86 -19.64 15.58
N ILE A 474 21.40 -20.72 16.21
CA ILE A 474 21.21 -22.03 15.59
C ILE A 474 19.73 -22.39 15.63
N LEU A 475 19.15 -22.54 14.46
CA LEU A 475 17.77 -22.99 14.25
C LEU A 475 17.76 -24.50 13.96
N ASP A 476 17.05 -25.28 14.78
CA ASP A 476 16.83 -26.71 14.55
C ASP A 476 15.72 -26.93 13.52
N VAL A 477 16.07 -27.52 12.37
CA VAL A 477 15.13 -27.74 11.25
C VAL A 477 14.63 -29.18 11.16
N ARG A 478 15.00 -30.08 12.10
CA ARG A 478 14.60 -31.50 12.04
C ARG A 478 13.10 -31.75 12.14
N ALA A 479 12.37 -30.80 12.72
CA ALA A 479 10.91 -30.87 12.83
C ALA A 479 10.21 -30.43 11.53
N LEU A 480 10.93 -29.80 10.60
CA LEU A 480 10.42 -29.35 9.32
C LEU A 480 10.47 -30.49 8.31
N LYS A 481 9.44 -30.60 7.47
CA LYS A 481 9.46 -31.55 6.35
C LYS A 481 10.49 -31.08 5.30
N ALA A 482 11.05 -32.01 4.53
CA ALA A 482 11.87 -31.64 3.39
C ALA A 482 11.11 -30.68 2.45
N GLY A 483 11.73 -29.57 2.07
CA GLY A 483 11.05 -28.49 1.37
C GLY A 483 11.79 -27.16 1.40
N GLN A 484 11.14 -26.12 0.90
CA GLN A 484 11.65 -24.75 0.88
C GLN A 484 10.90 -23.92 1.92
N TYR A 485 11.64 -23.07 2.63
CA TYR A 485 11.10 -22.22 3.70
C TYR A 485 11.67 -20.81 3.61
N ALA A 486 10.90 -19.83 4.09
CA ALA A 486 11.38 -18.49 4.41
C ALA A 486 11.93 -18.51 5.83
N ILE A 487 13.04 -17.83 6.06
CA ILE A 487 13.32 -17.30 7.38
C ILE A 487 13.21 -15.78 7.36
N VAL A 488 12.52 -15.25 8.35
CA VAL A 488 12.49 -13.82 8.66
C VAL A 488 13.21 -13.64 9.98
N VAL A 489 14.28 -12.85 9.97
CA VAL A 489 15.12 -12.56 11.12
C VAL A 489 14.78 -11.15 11.58
N LEU A 490 14.13 -11.05 12.74
CA LEU A 490 13.82 -9.81 13.42
C LEU A 490 14.96 -9.48 14.39
N LEU A 491 15.58 -8.31 14.23
CA LEU A 491 16.63 -7.82 15.12
C LEU A 491 16.03 -7.13 16.36
N GLU A 492 16.86 -6.91 17.38
CA GLU A 492 16.47 -6.10 18.55
C GLU A 492 16.12 -4.66 18.17
N SER A 493 16.78 -4.12 17.14
CA SER A 493 16.43 -2.84 16.54
C SER A 493 15.12 -2.86 15.76
N GLY A 494 14.41 -4.00 15.71
CA GLY A 494 13.20 -4.24 14.93
C GLY A 494 13.38 -4.24 13.41
N ILE A 495 14.61 -4.06 12.92
CA ILE A 495 14.96 -4.24 11.50
C ILE A 495 14.77 -5.71 11.14
N MET A 496 14.26 -5.97 9.94
CA MET A 496 14.09 -7.33 9.46
C MET A 496 14.94 -7.65 8.23
N PHE A 497 15.52 -8.85 8.26
CA PHE A 497 16.14 -9.51 7.11
C PHE A 497 15.33 -10.74 6.72
N THR A 498 15.34 -11.08 5.43
CA THR A 498 14.65 -12.27 4.92
C THR A 498 15.61 -13.11 4.09
N GLU A 499 15.63 -14.42 4.32
CA GLU A 499 16.45 -15.35 3.54
C GLU A 499 15.70 -16.65 3.25
N ARG A 500 16.00 -17.28 2.10
CA ARG A 500 15.38 -18.55 1.68
C ARG A 500 16.24 -19.70 2.13
N ILE A 501 15.64 -20.72 2.75
CA ILE A 501 16.36 -21.93 3.18
C ILE A 501 15.77 -23.19 2.53
N HIS A 502 16.61 -24.17 2.25
CA HIS A 502 16.20 -25.49 1.78
C HIS A 502 16.47 -26.56 2.83
N VAL A 503 15.41 -27.26 3.26
CA VAL A 503 15.51 -28.35 4.24
C VAL A 503 15.51 -29.69 3.50
N LEU A 504 16.52 -30.51 3.78
CA LEU A 504 16.70 -31.86 3.24
C LEU A 504 16.10 -32.92 4.20
N GLU A 505 15.89 -34.13 3.69
CA GLU A 505 15.43 -35.29 4.49
C GLU A 505 16.39 -35.68 5.62
#